data_AF-A0A927NMP0-F1
#
_entry.id   AF-A0A927NMP0-F1
#
_cell.length_a   1.000
_cell.length_b   1.000
_cell.length_c   1.000
_cell.angle_alpha   90.00
_cell.angle_beta   90.00
_cell.angle_gamma   90.00
#
_symmetry.space_group_name_H-M   'P 1'
#
loop_
_entity.id
_entity.type
_entity.pdbx_description
1 polymer ?
#
loop_
_entity_poly.entity_id
_entity_poly.type
_entity_poly.pdbx_seq_one_letter_code
_entity_poly.pdbx_strand_id
1 'polypeptide(L)' 'MITLTQIQAKLAEAIKQSGLSQTALAEKLGVKQPTISHYVKGDKMPALDTLANLCVVLDVDANDILCVR' A
#
# COMPACT_ATOMS: atom_id res chain seq x y z
N MET A 1 -17.66 -3.57 10.98
CA MET A 1 -16.90 -4.61 10.25
C MET A 1 -15.97 -3.91 9.30
N ILE A 2 -14.68 -4.30 9.29
CA ILE A 2 -13.69 -3.74 8.35
C ILE A 2 -13.97 -4.31 6.96
N THR A 3 -13.98 -3.47 5.94
CA THR A 3 -14.22 -3.88 4.55
C THR A 3 -12.96 -3.77 3.71
N LEU A 4 -12.90 -4.55 2.63
CA LEU A 4 -11.80 -4.50 1.67
C LEU A 4 -11.61 -3.08 1.11
N THR A 5 -12.69 -2.39 0.78
CA THR A 5 -12.67 -1.02 0.24
C THR A 5 -12.07 -0.02 1.23
N GLN A 6 -12.28 -0.19 2.53
CA GLN A 6 -11.64 0.67 3.55
C GLN A 6 -10.13 0.47 3.58
N ILE A 7 -9.66 -0.78 3.56
CA ILE A 7 -8.23 -1.12 3.54
C ILE A 7 -7.58 -0.59 2.24
N GLN A 8 -8.23 -0.78 1.09
CA GLN A 8 -7.76 -0.28 -0.19
C GLN A 8 -7.62 1.25 -0.19
N ALA A 9 -8.61 1.96 0.35
CA ALA A 9 -8.58 3.41 0.47
C ALA A 9 -7.42 3.88 1.37
N LYS A 10 -7.20 3.21 2.52
CA LYS A 10 -6.11 3.53 3.43
C LYS A 10 -4.73 3.24 2.85
N LEU A 11 -4.57 2.11 2.16
CA LEU A 11 -3.35 1.79 1.44
C LEU A 11 -3.04 2.83 0.36
N ALA A 12 -4.04 3.20 -0.44
CA ALA A 12 -3.89 4.20 -1.49
C ALA A 12 -3.54 5.58 -0.92
N GLU A 13 -4.14 5.96 0.20
CA GLU A 13 -3.82 7.19 0.94
C GLU A 13 -2.37 7.20 1.42
N ALA A 14 -1.92 6.14 2.08
CA ALA A 14 -0.54 6.01 2.57
C ALA A 14 0.49 6.11 1.43
N ILE A 15 0.25 5.44 0.30
CA ILE A 15 1.13 5.53 -0.86
C ILE A 15 1.20 6.97 -1.38
N LYS A 16 0.07 7.68 -1.48
CA LYS A 16 0.02 9.08 -1.95
C LYS A 16 0.71 10.05 -0.99
N GLN A 17 0.61 9.81 0.32
CA GLN A 17 1.18 10.66 1.36
C GLN A 17 2.69 10.45 1.56
N SER A 18 3.23 9.32 1.10
CA SER A 18 4.65 8.98 1.27
C SER A 18 5.66 9.91 0.60
N GLY A 19 5.22 10.74 -0.36
CA GLY A 19 6.11 11.58 -1.18
C GLY A 19 6.99 10.81 -2.17
N LEU A 20 6.92 9.47 -2.19
CA LEU A 20 7.64 8.62 -3.14
C LEU A 20 6.90 8.55 -4.48
N SER A 21 7.65 8.50 -5.57
CA SER A 21 7.08 8.14 -6.87
C SER A 21 6.68 6.66 -6.88
N GLN A 22 5.66 6.30 -7.67
CA GLN A 22 5.25 4.90 -7.80
C GLN A 22 6.38 4.01 -8.35
N THR A 23 7.27 4.56 -9.18
CA THR A 23 8.45 3.85 -9.68
C THR A 23 9.46 3.59 -8.57
N ALA A 24 9.78 4.59 -7.75
CA ALA A 24 10.71 4.43 -6.63
C ALA A 24 10.18 3.43 -5.58
N LEU A 25 8.87 3.45 -5.32
CA LEU A 25 8.23 2.48 -4.45
C LEU A 25 8.29 1.06 -5.04
N ALA A 26 8.06 0.93 -6.35
CA ALA A 26 8.12 -0.36 -7.04
C ALA A 26 9.54 -0.96 -7.01
N GLU A 27 10.57 -0.14 -7.23
CA GLU A 27 11.98 -0.55 -7.13
C GLU A 27 12.32 -1.04 -5.72
N LYS A 28 11.92 -0.30 -4.67
CA LYS A 28 12.14 -0.69 -3.27
C LYS A 28 11.44 -2.01 -2.91
N LEU A 29 10.29 -2.29 -3.52
CA LEU A 29 9.49 -3.49 -3.27
C LEU A 29 9.81 -4.65 -4.22
N GLY A 30 10.70 -4.46 -5.20
CA GLY A 30 11.01 -5.49 -6.19
C GLY A 30 9.82 -5.86 -7.10
N VAL A 31 8.88 -4.94 -7.31
CA VAL A 31 7.69 -5.13 -8.17
C VAL A 31 7.73 -4.18 -9.37
N LYS A 32 6.81 -4.38 -10.32
CA LYS A 32 6.66 -3.47 -11.46
C LYS A 32 5.84 -2.24 -11.06
N GLN A 33 6.16 -1.06 -11.58
CA GLN A 33 5.41 0.18 -11.30
C GLN A 33 3.87 0.06 -11.54
N PRO A 34 3.37 -0.62 -12.58
CA PRO A 34 1.94 -0.83 -12.75
C PRO A 34 1.27 -1.57 -11.57
N THR A 35 2.00 -2.43 -10.86
CA THR A 35 1.52 -3.10 -9.65
C THR A 35 1.19 -2.07 -8.57
N ILE A 36 2.07 -1.09 -8.35
CA ILE A 36 1.82 0.02 -7.41
C ILE A 36 0.65 0.88 -7.89
N SER A 37 0.54 1.14 -9.19
CA SER A 37 -0.58 1.90 -9.76
C SER A 37 -1.93 1.25 -9.44
N HIS A 38 -2.02 -0.08 -9.50
CA HIS A 38 -3.23 -0.81 -9.11
C HIS A 38 -3.57 -0.66 -7.62
N TYR A 39 -2.56 -0.69 -6.74
CA TYR A 39 -2.79 -0.45 -5.30
C TYR A 39 -3.33 0.96 -5.04
N VAL A 40 -2.81 1.97 -5.75
CA VAL A 40 -3.29 3.35 -5.65
C VAL A 40 -4.71 3.53 -6.22
N LYS A 41 -5.08 2.76 -7.24
CA LYS A 41 -6.45 2.72 -7.79
C LYS A 41 -7.43 1.95 -6.91
N GLY A 42 -6.93 1.10 -6.02
CA GLY A 42 -7.74 0.23 -5.17
C GLY A 42 -8.40 -0.94 -5.93
N ASP A 43 -7.91 -1.30 -7.11
CA ASP A 43 -8.44 -2.42 -7.90
C ASP A 43 -7.67 -3.74 -7.66
N LYS A 44 -6.50 -3.68 -7.01
CA LYS A 44 -5.75 -4.84 -6.51
C LYS A 44 -5.23 -4.60 -5.11
N MET A 45 -4.96 -5.70 -4.40
CA MET A 45 -4.27 -5.69 -3.12
C MET A 45 -2.89 -6.35 -3.23
N PRO A 46 -1.90 -5.87 -2.46
CA PRO A 46 -0.66 -6.60 -2.26
C PRO A 46 -0.91 -7.93 -1.53
N ALA A 47 -0.04 -8.91 -1.78
CA ALA A 47 0.06 -10.07 -0.90
C ALA A 47 0.53 -9.63 0.50
N LEU A 48 0.33 -10.48 1.51
CA LEU A 48 0.57 -10.10 2.91
C LEU A 48 2.02 -9.67 3.18
N ASP A 49 2.98 -10.38 2.58
CA ASP A 49 4.41 -10.06 2.62
C ASP A 49 4.72 -8.72 1.95
N THR A 50 4.14 -8.46 0.79
CA THR A 50 4.28 -7.19 0.07
C THR A 50 3.65 -6.04 0.86
N LEU A 51 2.50 -6.27 1.50
CA LEU A 51 1.86 -5.29 2.38
C LEU A 51 2.75 -4.94 3.58
N ALA A 52 3.33 -5.94 4.24
CA ALA A 52 4.25 -5.74 5.35
C ALA A 52 5.49 -4.93 4.92
N ASN A 53 6.10 -5.30 3.80
CA ASN A 53 7.24 -4.56 3.24
C ASN A 53 6.85 -3.12 2.84
N LEU A 54 5.64 -2.93 2.32
CA LEU A 54 5.12 -1.61 1.99
C LEU A 54 4.94 -0.77 3.26
N CYS A 55 4.44 -1.33 4.36
CA CYS A 55 4.35 -0.62 5.64
C CYS A 55 5.73 -0.16 6.14
N VAL A 56 6.74 -1.02 6.03
CA VAL A 56 8.14 -0.67 6.39
C VAL A 56 8.69 0.44 5.47
N VAL A 57 8.49 0.34 4.17
CA VAL A 57 9.01 1.34 3.21
C VAL A 57 8.33 2.69 3.36
N LEU A 58 7.03 2.71 3.68
CA LEU A 58 6.25 3.93 3.86
C LEU A 58 6.33 4.50 5.29
N ASP A 59 6.98 3.80 6.22
CA ASP A 59 7.04 4.15 7.64
C ASP A 59 5.63 4.33 8.27
N VAL A 60 4.76 3.33 8.06
CA VAL A 60 3.37 3.32 8.57
C VAL A 60 3.07 2.05 9.36
N ASP A 61 2.18 2.17 10.36
CA ASP A 61 1.71 1.01 11.13
C ASP A 61 0.71 0.18 10.30
N ALA A 62 0.89 -1.14 10.31
CA ALA A 62 0.00 -2.06 9.59
C ALA A 62 -1.43 -2.01 10.11
N ASN A 63 -1.64 -1.72 11.41
CA ASN A 63 -2.96 -1.56 12.01
C ASN A 63 -3.73 -0.39 11.41
N ASP A 64 -3.03 0.71 11.09
CA ASP A 64 -3.63 1.88 10.44
C ASP A 64 -4.08 1.56 9.01
N ILE A 65 -3.29 0.76 8.27
CA ILE A 65 -3.66 0.31 6.91
C ILE A 65 -4.80 -0.70 6.94
N LEU A 66 -4.75 -1.64 7.89
CA LEU A 66 -5.74 -2.71 8.06
C LEU A 66 -7.01 -2.23 8.78
N CYS A 67 -7.07 -0.97 9.22
CA CYS A 67 -8.18 -0.39 9.97
C CYS A 67 -8.53 -1.16 11.25
N VAL A 68 -7.56 -1.85 11.86
CA VAL A 68 -7.73 -2.59 13.12
C VAL A 68 -7.21 -1.74 14.28
N ARG A 69 -7.96 -1.69 15.37
CA ARG A 69 -7.57 -1.09 16.64
C ARG A 69 -8.10 -1.96 17.77
#